data_AF-A0A2J8BBZ0-F1
#
_entry.id   AF-A0A2J8BBZ0-F1
#
_cell.length_a   1.000
_cell.length_b   1.000
_cell.length_c   1.000
_cell.angle_alpha   90.00
_cell.angle_beta   90.00
_cell.angle_gamma   90.00
#
_symmetry.space_group_name_H-M   'P 1'
#
loop_
_entity.id
_entity.type
_entity.pdbx_description
1 polymer ?
#
loop_
_entity_poly.entity_id
_entity_poly.type
_entity_poly.pdbx_seq_one_letter_code
_entity_poly.pdbx_strand_id
1 'polypeptide(L)'
;MRRAPIGCKIENGEARIDETAAEQIRTLFEAYNSGMSLKEAAAKVGLEGYHSSIGRILKNTRYLGDDYHPGLIDWDTFEKAQLIRYEKAKSLGRIYDYSEKELA
;
A
#
# COMPACT_ATOMS: atom_id res chain seq x y z
N MET A 1 14.77 6.43 -13.87
CA MET A 1 13.47 6.06 -14.47
C MET A 1 12.49 5.74 -13.34
N ARG A 2 11.53 6.63 -13.05
CA ARG A 2 10.44 6.32 -12.10
C ARG A 2 9.53 5.31 -12.77
N ARG A 3 9.37 4.12 -12.19
CA ARG A 3 8.41 3.12 -12.67
C ARG A 3 7.00 3.50 -12.18
N ALA A 4 5.99 3.20 -12.99
CA ALA A 4 4.60 3.27 -12.57
C ALA A 4 4.39 2.35 -11.34
N PRO A 5 3.54 2.74 -10.38
CA PRO A 5 3.16 1.85 -9.29
C PRO A 5 2.38 0.66 -9.86
N ILE A 6 2.43 -0.48 -9.17
CA ILE A 6 1.58 -1.64 -9.50
C ILE A 6 0.12 -1.18 -9.53
N GLY A 7 -0.66 -1.57 -10.53
CA GLY A 7 -2.04 -1.08 -10.71
C GLY A 7 -2.16 0.14 -11.62
N CYS A 8 -1.05 0.70 -12.10
CA CYS A 8 -1.03 1.71 -13.15
C CYS A 8 -0.20 1.24 -14.35
N LYS A 9 -0.70 1.48 -15.56
CA LYS A 9 -0.02 1.26 -16.84
C LYS A 9 0.08 2.57 -17.62
N ILE A 10 1.11 2.68 -18.46
CA ILE A 10 1.24 3.82 -19.37
C ILE A 10 0.72 3.39 -20.74
N GLU A 11 -0.34 4.03 -21.19
CA GLU A 11 -0.93 3.83 -22.52
C GLU A 11 -0.91 5.16 -23.26
N ASN A 12 -0.25 5.20 -24.42
CA ASN A 12 -0.12 6.41 -25.26
C ASN A 12 0.45 7.65 -24.53
N GLY A 13 1.34 7.44 -23.56
CA GLY A 13 1.93 8.54 -22.77
C GLY A 13 1.05 9.05 -21.63
N GLU A 14 -0.08 8.42 -21.38
CA GLU A 14 -0.96 8.72 -20.25
C GLU A 14 -0.95 7.56 -19.25
N ALA A 15 -0.97 7.86 -17.94
CA ALA A 15 -1.17 6.83 -16.95
C ALA A 15 -2.66 6.44 -16.90
N ARG A 16 -2.93 5.15 -16.99
CA ARG A 16 -4.25 4.55 -16.87
C ARG A 16 -4.23 3.49 -15.78
N ILE A 17 -5.39 3.24 -15.18
CA ILE A 17 -5.54 2.15 -14.22
C ILE A 17 -5.44 0.82 -14.99
N ASP A 18 -4.59 -0.07 -14.49
CA ASP A 18 -4.64 -1.48 -14.84
C ASP A 18 -5.57 -2.15 -13.82
N GLU A 19 -6.85 -2.32 -14.16
CA GLU A 19 -7.86 -2.74 -13.19
C GLU A 19 -7.55 -4.09 -12.52
N THR A 20 -6.92 -5.03 -13.24
CA THR A 20 -6.54 -6.31 -12.63
C THR A 20 -5.48 -6.12 -11.55
N ALA A 21 -4.43 -5.35 -11.85
CA ALA A 21 -3.38 -5.08 -10.87
C ALA A 21 -3.84 -4.10 -9.78
N ALA A 22 -4.74 -3.17 -10.10
CA ALA A 22 -5.31 -2.23 -9.15
C ALA A 22 -6.20 -2.94 -8.13
N GLU A 23 -6.99 -3.92 -8.57
CA GLU A 23 -7.82 -4.73 -7.69
C GLU A 23 -6.97 -5.52 -6.68
N GLN A 24 -5.80 -6.02 -7.09
CA GLN A 24 -4.84 -6.63 -6.15
C GLN A 24 -4.39 -5.64 -5.08
N ILE A 25 -4.16 -4.36 -5.43
CA ILE A 25 -3.78 -3.34 -4.45
C ILE A 25 -4.96 -3.01 -3.52
N ARG A 26 -6.16 -2.80 -4.06
CA ARG A 26 -7.37 -2.53 -3.26
C ARG A 26 -7.63 -3.67 -2.26
N THR A 27 -7.68 -4.91 -2.76
CA THR A 27 -7.87 -6.11 -1.93
C THR A 27 -6.75 -6.26 -0.89
N LEU A 28 -5.50 -5.93 -1.21
CA LEU A 28 -4.39 -5.97 -0.26
C LEU A 28 -4.59 -5.00 0.90
N PHE A 29 -4.97 -3.75 0.61
CA PHE A 29 -5.26 -2.74 1.63
C PHE A 29 -6.44 -3.15 2.49
N GLU A 30 -7.53 -3.62 1.89
CA GLU A 30 -8.71 -4.10 2.62
C GLU A 30 -8.37 -5.26 3.56
N ALA A 31 -7.66 -6.28 3.05
CA ALA A 31 -7.24 -7.44 3.83
C ALA A 31 -6.35 -7.04 5.00
N TYR A 32 -5.39 -6.15 4.77
CA TYR A 32 -4.53 -5.66 5.84
C TYR A 32 -5.32 -4.84 6.87
N ASN A 33 -6.23 -3.99 6.42
CA ASN A 33 -7.09 -3.15 7.25
C ASN A 33 -8.15 -3.93 8.02
N SER A 34 -8.46 -5.16 7.61
CA SER A 34 -9.29 -6.10 8.37
C SER A 34 -8.51 -6.81 9.48
N GLY A 35 -7.24 -6.47 9.70
CA GLY A 35 -6.40 -7.00 10.78
C GLY A 35 -5.46 -8.11 10.35
N MET A 36 -5.52 -8.58 9.10
CA MET A 36 -4.64 -9.67 8.63
C MET A 36 -3.15 -9.31 8.80
N SER A 37 -2.33 -10.34 8.98
CA SER A 37 -0.87 -10.18 8.92
C SER A 37 -0.43 -9.81 7.51
N LEU A 38 0.80 -9.26 7.38
CA LEU A 38 1.39 -9.00 6.05
C LEU A 38 1.44 -10.26 5.18
N LYS A 39 1.66 -11.43 5.80
CA LYS A 39 1.72 -12.71 5.11
C LYS A 39 0.36 -13.12 4.56
N GLU A 40 -0.69 -13.05 5.37
CA GLU A 40 -2.05 -13.44 4.97
C GLU A 40 -2.61 -12.49 3.91
N ALA A 41 -2.42 -11.17 4.08
CA ALA A 41 -2.86 -10.19 3.09
C ALA A 41 -2.15 -10.38 1.74
N ALA A 42 -0.84 -10.69 1.75
CA ALA A 42 -0.07 -11.00 0.54
C ALA A 42 -0.58 -12.26 -0.16
N ALA A 43 -0.86 -13.32 0.61
CA ALA A 43 -1.38 -14.57 0.09
C ALA A 43 -2.73 -14.38 -0.62
N LYS A 44 -3.61 -13.59 -0.02
CA LYS A 44 -4.94 -13.30 -0.57
C LYS A 44 -4.91 -12.67 -1.97
N VAL A 45 -3.84 -11.94 -2.30
CA VAL A 45 -3.69 -11.26 -3.61
C VAL A 45 -2.68 -11.95 -4.53
N GLY A 46 -2.21 -13.15 -4.16
CA GLY A 46 -1.25 -13.92 -4.97
C GLY A 46 0.17 -13.36 -4.94
N LEU A 47 0.52 -12.55 -3.93
CA LEU A 47 1.86 -11.96 -3.74
C LEU A 47 2.64 -12.66 -2.61
N GLU A 48 2.46 -13.97 -2.47
CA GLU A 48 3.16 -14.80 -1.48
C GLU A 48 4.69 -14.69 -1.61
N GLY A 49 5.39 -14.65 -0.47
CA GLY A 49 6.85 -14.54 -0.43
C GLY A 49 7.42 -13.11 -0.58
N TYR A 50 6.60 -12.12 -0.96
CA TYR A 50 7.05 -10.74 -1.16
C TYR A 50 6.87 -9.83 0.06
N HIS A 51 7.13 -10.32 1.28
CA HIS A 51 6.82 -9.61 2.53
C HIS A 51 7.42 -8.20 2.62
N SER A 52 8.68 -8.03 2.20
CA SER A 52 9.35 -6.72 2.22
C SER A 52 8.77 -5.76 1.17
N SER A 53 8.24 -6.27 0.06
CA SER A 53 7.56 -5.48 -0.97
C SER A 53 6.17 -5.04 -0.51
N ILE A 54 5.39 -5.92 0.15
CA ILE A 54 4.07 -5.57 0.70
C ILE A 54 4.18 -4.44 1.72
N GLY A 55 5.19 -4.50 2.60
CA GLY A 55 5.45 -3.42 3.54
C GLY A 55 5.76 -2.07 2.87
N ARG A 56 6.34 -2.07 1.67
CA ARG A 56 6.59 -0.85 0.87
C ARG A 56 5.32 -0.39 0.14
N ILE A 57 4.53 -1.31 -0.38
CA ILE A 57 3.24 -1.02 -1.03
C ILE A 57 2.32 -0.30 -0.06
N LEU A 58 2.16 -0.83 1.17
CA LEU A 58 1.29 -0.22 2.18
C LEU A 58 1.73 1.17 2.62
N LYS A 59 3.00 1.55 2.44
CA LYS A 59 3.52 2.91 2.78
C LYS A 59 3.55 3.86 1.58
N ASN A 60 3.23 3.38 0.39
CA ASN A 60 3.43 4.15 -0.83
C ASN A 60 2.27 5.11 -1.08
N THR A 61 2.48 6.39 -0.82
CA THR A 61 1.47 7.45 -0.99
C THR A 61 0.99 7.63 -2.42
N ARG A 62 1.73 7.13 -3.43
CA ARG A 62 1.32 7.20 -4.84
C ARG A 62 0.01 6.46 -5.13
N TYR A 63 -0.43 5.59 -4.24
CA TYR A 63 -1.73 4.94 -4.34
C TYR A 63 -2.92 5.86 -4.05
N LEU A 64 -2.68 7.03 -3.45
CA LEU A 64 -3.66 8.12 -3.31
C LEU A 64 -3.83 8.94 -4.59
N GLY A 65 -2.96 8.69 -5.59
CA GLY A 65 -2.85 9.49 -6.80
C GLY A 65 -1.73 10.52 -6.70
N ASP A 66 -1.21 10.91 -7.86
CA ASP A 66 -0.31 12.05 -8.02
C ASP A 66 -0.69 12.83 -9.30
N ASP A 67 0.04 13.90 -9.64
CA ASP A 67 -0.26 14.73 -10.82
C ASP A 67 -0.28 13.94 -12.14
N TYR A 68 0.28 12.73 -12.17
CA TYR A 68 0.39 11.91 -13.37
C TYR A 68 -0.34 10.57 -13.26
N HIS A 69 -0.42 9.94 -12.08
CA HIS A 69 -1.00 8.62 -11.87
C HIS A 69 -2.35 8.72 -11.15
N PRO A 70 -3.39 8.01 -11.63
CA PRO A 70 -4.66 7.95 -10.92
C PRO A 70 -4.50 7.27 -9.55
N GLY A 71 -5.26 7.74 -8.57
CA GLY A 71 -5.37 7.08 -7.27
C GLY A 71 -6.09 5.75 -7.36
N LEU A 72 -5.59 4.75 -6.62
CA LEU A 72 -6.19 3.42 -6.54
C LEU A 72 -7.00 3.22 -5.25
N ILE A 73 -6.65 3.95 -4.19
CA ILE A 73 -7.31 3.95 -2.87
C ILE A 73 -7.51 5.40 -2.40
N ASP A 74 -8.39 5.59 -1.41
CA ASP A 74 -8.61 6.86 -0.74
C ASP A 74 -7.70 7.07 0.49
N TRP A 75 -7.74 8.29 1.03
CA TRP A 75 -6.96 8.68 2.21
C TRP A 75 -7.31 7.84 3.42
N ASP A 76 -8.59 7.62 3.70
CA ASP A 76 -9.07 6.87 4.87
C ASP A 76 -8.55 5.43 4.87
N THR A 77 -8.55 4.78 3.70
CA THR A 77 -8.00 3.42 3.54
C THR A 77 -6.49 3.40 3.80
N PHE A 78 -5.76 4.40 3.30
CA PHE A 78 -4.32 4.50 3.49
C PHE A 78 -3.93 4.81 4.94
N GLU A 79 -4.62 5.76 5.56
CA GLU A 79 -4.39 6.19 6.94
C GLU A 79 -4.67 5.05 7.92
N LYS A 80 -5.78 4.32 7.74
CA LYS A 80 -6.08 3.13 8.54
C LYS A 80 -4.96 2.09 8.46
N ALA A 81 -4.38 1.90 7.27
CA ALA A 81 -3.24 1.00 7.12
C ALA A 81 -2.02 1.50 7.89
N GLN A 82 -1.72 2.82 7.87
CA GLN A 82 -0.60 3.38 8.64
C GLN A 82 -0.82 3.21 10.14
N LEU A 83 -2.03 3.47 10.66
CA LEU A 83 -2.36 3.28 12.07
C LEU A 83 -2.13 1.84 12.53
N ILE A 84 -2.63 0.86 11.77
CA ILE A 84 -2.41 -0.57 12.09
C ILE A 84 -0.92 -0.92 12.06
N ARG A 85 -0.16 -0.39 11.09
CA ARG A 85 1.29 -0.61 11.01
C ARG A 85 2.01 0.00 12.21
N TYR A 86 1.61 1.18 12.64
CA TYR A 86 2.16 1.85 13.82
C TYR A 86 1.89 1.05 15.08
N GLU A 87 0.65 0.63 15.33
CA GLU A 87 0.29 -0.19 16.50
C GLU A 87 1.02 -1.53 16.53
N LYS A 88 1.20 -2.18 15.37
CA LYS A 88 2.01 -3.39 15.25
C LYS A 88 3.49 -3.14 15.53
N ALA A 89 4.04 -2.00 15.10
CA ALA A 89 5.43 -1.65 15.40
C ALA A 89 5.63 -1.34 16.89
N LYS A 90 4.68 -0.60 17.49
CA LYS A 90 4.66 -0.25 18.91
C LYS A 90 4.60 -1.50 19.79
N SER A 91 3.69 -2.43 19.51
CA SER A 91 3.59 -3.69 20.27
C SER A 91 4.84 -4.59 20.16
N LEU A 92 5.61 -4.45 19.08
CA LEU A 92 6.88 -5.17 18.88
C LEU A 92 8.12 -4.39 19.36
N GLY A 93 7.96 -3.20 19.94
CA GLY A 93 9.08 -2.34 20.34
C GLY A 93 9.90 -1.76 19.17
N ARG A 94 9.34 -1.75 17.96
CA ARG A 94 9.98 -1.32 16.70
C ARG A 94 9.56 0.08 16.26
N ILE A 95 9.39 1.01 17.21
CA ILE A 95 8.89 2.36 16.92
C ILE A 95 9.92 3.27 16.22
N TYR A 96 11.19 2.85 16.13
CA TYR A 96 12.28 3.67 15.58
C TYR A 96 12.08 4.08 14.11
N ASP A 97 11.28 3.32 13.35
CA ASP A 97 10.94 3.61 11.95
C ASP A 97 9.87 4.71 11.81
N TYR A 98 9.19 5.11 12.91
CA TYR A 98 8.18 6.17 12.91
C TYR A 98 8.79 7.40 13.60
N SER A 99 9.22 8.38 12.81
CA SER A 99 9.62 9.68 13.36
C SER A 99 8.40 10.46 13.85
N GLU A 100 8.55 11.37 14.82
CA GLU A 100 7.47 12.24 15.32
C GLU A 100 6.70 12.98 14.20
N LYS A 101 7.32 13.19 13.02
CA LYS A 101 6.70 13.83 11.86
C LYS A 101 5.68 12.98 11.10
N GLU A 102 5.66 11.66 11.27
CA GLU A 102 4.65 10.78 10.66
C GLU A 102 3.44 10.54 11.58
N LEU A 103 3.48 11.07 12.81
CA LEU A 103 2.48 10.87 13.87
C LEU A 103 1.76 12.18 14.28
N ALA A 104 2.11 13.29 13.65
CA ALA A 104 1.59 14.64 13.91
C ALA A 104 0.97 15.22 12.64
#